data_AF-A0A961WF59-F1
#
_entry.id   AF-A0A961WF59-F1
#
_cell.length_a   1.000
_cell.length_b   1.000
_cell.length_c   1.000
_cell.angle_alpha   90.00
_cell.angle_beta   90.00
_cell.angle_gamma   90.00
#
_symmetry.space_group_name_H-M   'P 1'
#
loop_
_entity.id
_entity.type
_entity.pdbx_description
1 polymer ?
#
loop_
_entity_poly.entity_id
_entity_poly.type
_entity_poly.pdbx_seq_one_letter_code
_entity_poly.pdbx_strand_id
1 'polypeptide(L)'
;MARAVLQHRRPWLDIMLGLGAYVLVGSALLTAIASVTEYSADSAMRVVDRFDRVGTDEAAVLSEIPRAFRGMESDDVAVPAGVESSAFEHARSAPMMVGRLTAEQITELKDEVSERVVTDDASPWHAGERKTYKTMCVRLCDGAYFPISFGTSREHFAKDEAVCAARCASPARLFVFPNPGGTPDLMRDRSGHAYLALPTAYQFRKGSVAGCSCQAQPWESASRDRHRLYALEESAAAGRPV
;
A
#
# COMPACT_ATOMS: atom_id res chain seq x y z
N MET A 1 57.92 67.00 -3.20
CA MET A 1 57.14 67.00 -1.94
C MET A 1 55.73 66.51 -2.24
N ALA A 2 55.30 65.51 -1.45
CA ALA A 2 53.92 65.10 -1.16
C ALA A 2 52.95 64.85 -2.33
N ARG A 3 52.83 63.58 -2.75
CA ARG A 3 51.54 62.89 -2.97
C ARG A 3 51.78 61.42 -3.34
N ALA A 4 50.86 60.56 -2.90
CA ALA A 4 50.74 59.12 -3.21
C ALA A 4 51.45 58.11 -2.27
N VAL A 5 51.05 58.07 -0.99
CA VAL A 5 51.29 56.90 -0.11
C VAL A 5 50.00 56.52 0.65
N LEU A 6 48.82 56.54 0.02
CA LEU A 6 47.55 56.18 0.69
C LEU A 6 46.57 55.43 -0.22
N GLN A 7 46.97 54.30 -0.82
CA GLN A 7 46.05 53.53 -1.67
C GLN A 7 45.99 52.00 -1.47
N HIS A 8 46.61 51.42 -0.44
CA HIS A 8 46.61 49.96 -0.26
C HIS A 8 46.12 49.40 1.09
N ARG A 9 45.36 50.16 1.90
CA ARG A 9 44.85 49.66 3.20
C ARG A 9 43.32 49.41 3.24
N ARG A 10 42.74 48.76 2.24
CA ARG A 10 41.30 48.42 2.24
C ARG A 10 40.85 46.99 1.87
N PRO A 11 41.68 45.93 1.71
CA PRO A 11 41.12 44.61 1.42
C PRO A 11 40.73 43.77 2.65
N TRP A 12 41.23 44.09 3.85
CA TRP A 12 41.02 43.25 5.04
C TRP A 12 39.71 43.50 5.79
N LEU A 13 39.15 44.71 5.72
CA LEU A 13 37.87 45.04 6.36
C LEU A 13 36.67 44.40 5.65
N ASP A 14 36.72 44.31 4.32
CA ASP A 14 35.64 43.69 3.54
C ASP A 14 35.58 42.16 3.71
N ILE A 15 36.74 41.52 3.90
CA ILE A 15 36.83 40.07 4.20
C ILE A 15 36.31 39.77 5.61
N MET A 16 36.59 40.64 6.59
CA MET A 16 36.09 40.46 7.97
C MET A 16 34.59 40.72 8.10
N LEU A 17 34.02 41.61 7.29
CA LEU A 17 32.57 41.85 7.24
C LEU A 17 31.82 40.67 6.58
N GLY A 18 32.40 40.02 5.56
CA GLY A 18 31.79 38.88 4.89
C GLY A 18 31.68 37.62 5.77
N LEU A 19 32.70 37.36 6.62
CA LEU A 19 32.67 36.22 7.55
C LEU A 19 31.67 36.42 8.71
N GLY A 20 31.50 37.65 9.20
CA GLY A 20 30.50 37.97 10.22
C GLY A 20 29.05 37.72 9.76
N ALA A 21 28.74 38.01 8.49
CA ALA A 21 27.42 37.74 7.92
C ALA A 21 27.12 36.23 7.78
N TYR A 22 28.12 35.41 7.44
CA TYR A 22 27.96 33.96 7.30
C TYR A 22 27.65 33.27 8.65
N VAL A 23 28.26 33.74 9.75
CA VAL A 23 28.00 33.22 11.10
C VAL A 23 26.58 33.57 11.57
N LEU A 24 26.07 34.76 11.24
CA LEU A 24 24.72 35.19 11.61
C LEU A 24 23.62 34.43 10.84
N VAL A 25 23.81 34.17 9.54
CA VAL A 25 22.87 33.39 8.73
C VAL A 25 22.87 31.91 9.13
N GLY A 26 24.04 31.34 9.47
CA GLY A 26 24.16 29.96 9.95
C GLY A 26 23.45 29.72 11.30
N SER A 27 23.54 30.67 12.23
CA SER A 27 22.85 30.60 13.52
C SER A 27 21.32 30.66 13.37
N ALA A 28 20.81 31.54 12.48
CA ALA A 28 19.38 31.63 12.21
C ALA A 28 18.81 30.35 11.56
N LEU A 29 19.57 29.71 10.66
CA LEU A 29 19.15 28.46 10.04
C LEU A 29 19.17 27.28 11.02
N LEU A 30 20.16 27.21 11.92
CA LEU A 30 20.20 26.20 12.99
C LEU A 30 19.07 26.38 13.99
N THR A 31 18.69 27.61 14.33
CA THR A 31 17.56 27.90 15.23
C THR A 31 16.21 27.56 14.57
N ALA A 32 16.09 27.77 13.25
CA ALA A 32 14.89 27.38 12.48
C ALA A 32 14.77 25.86 12.29
N ILE A 33 15.88 25.12 12.16
CA ILE A 33 15.84 23.65 12.09
C ILE A 33 15.49 23.05 13.47
N ALA A 34 15.99 23.64 14.57
CA ALA A 34 15.65 23.20 15.93
C ALA A 34 14.15 23.35 16.25
N SER A 35 13.51 24.44 15.82
CA SER A 35 12.07 24.65 16.05
C SER A 35 11.18 23.71 15.23
N VAL A 36 11.63 23.24 14.06
CA VAL A 36 10.90 22.24 13.25
C VAL A 36 11.01 20.84 13.87
N THR A 37 12.13 20.50 14.52
CA THR A 37 12.27 19.21 15.24
C THR A 37 11.51 19.17 16.56
N GLU A 38 11.42 20.29 17.29
CA GLU A 38 10.61 20.37 18.53
C GLU A 38 9.09 20.40 18.26
N TYR A 39 8.65 20.90 17.10
CA TYR A 39 7.24 20.88 16.69
C TYR A 39 6.69 19.45 16.46
N SER A 40 7.57 18.50 16.10
CA SER A 40 7.21 17.10 15.86
C SER A 40 7.01 16.30 17.16
N ALA A 41 7.80 16.58 18.21
CA ALA A 41 7.72 15.84 19.46
C ALA A 41 6.46 16.20 20.28
N ASP A 42 6.09 17.48 20.34
CA ASP A 42 4.93 17.95 21.12
C ASP A 42 3.59 17.63 20.44
N SER A 43 3.59 17.44 19.12
CA SER A 43 2.42 16.97 18.35
C SER A 43 2.22 15.45 18.47
N ALA A 44 3.31 14.67 18.50
CA ALA A 44 3.25 13.22 18.66
C ALA A 44 2.78 12.81 20.07
N MET A 45 3.27 13.49 21.13
CA MET A 45 2.84 13.19 22.50
C MET A 45 1.36 13.55 22.77
N ARG A 46 0.81 14.59 22.13
CA ARG A 46 -0.63 14.93 22.28
C ARG A 46 -1.57 13.93 21.61
N VAL A 47 -1.13 13.22 20.56
CA VAL A 47 -1.92 12.16 19.91
C VAL A 47 -1.90 10.88 20.74
N VAL A 48 -0.75 10.54 21.33
CA VAL A 48 -0.62 9.36 22.21
C VAL A 48 -1.36 9.58 23.54
N ASP A 49 -1.23 10.75 24.18
CA ASP A 49 -1.96 11.09 25.43
C ASP A 49 -3.48 11.26 25.23
N ARG A 50 -3.94 11.43 23.98
CA ARG A 50 -5.37 11.37 23.61
C ARG A 50 -5.87 9.95 23.43
N PHE A 51 -5.01 9.02 23.01
CA PHE A 51 -5.37 7.61 22.86
C PHE A 51 -5.41 6.89 24.21
N ASP A 52 -4.49 7.23 25.14
CA ASP A 52 -4.47 6.65 26.50
C ASP A 52 -5.63 7.14 27.41
N ARG A 53 -6.31 8.23 27.07
CA ARG A 53 -7.50 8.71 27.80
C ARG A 53 -8.83 8.15 27.30
N VAL A 54 -8.85 7.33 26.24
CA VAL A 54 -10.05 6.55 25.89
C VAL A 54 -10.11 5.33 26.80
N GLY A 55 -10.27 5.60 28.09
CA GLY A 55 -10.76 4.63 29.06
C GLY A 55 -12.18 4.24 28.68
N THR A 56 -12.57 3.03 29.09
CA THR A 56 -13.82 2.31 28.80
C THR A 56 -15.09 2.96 29.39
N ASP A 57 -15.22 4.28 29.31
CA ASP A 57 -16.39 5.04 29.73
C ASP A 57 -17.28 5.33 28.51
N GLU A 58 -18.38 4.58 28.39
CA GLU A 58 -19.37 4.72 27.30
C GLU A 58 -19.88 6.16 27.15
N ALA A 59 -19.91 6.94 28.24
CA ALA A 59 -20.40 8.32 28.20
C ALA A 59 -19.46 9.25 27.41
N ALA A 60 -18.16 8.99 27.42
CA ALA A 60 -17.17 9.82 26.72
C ALA A 60 -17.23 9.58 25.20
N VAL A 61 -17.39 8.32 24.77
CA VAL A 61 -17.54 7.94 23.36
C VAL A 61 -18.79 8.56 22.74
N LEU A 62 -19.91 8.59 23.48
CA LEU A 62 -21.16 9.20 23.01
C LEU A 62 -21.09 10.73 22.89
N SER A 63 -20.11 11.38 23.48
CA SER A 63 -19.93 12.84 23.41
C SER A 63 -19.14 13.29 22.18
N GLU A 64 -18.33 12.39 21.59
CA GLU A 64 -17.46 12.64 20.43
C GLU A 64 -18.10 12.22 19.10
N ILE A 65 -19.28 11.59 19.11
CA ILE A 65 -20.03 11.30 17.87
C ILE A 65 -20.49 12.65 17.27
N PRO A 66 -20.12 12.96 16.01
CA PRO A 66 -20.56 14.17 15.34
C PRO A 66 -22.09 14.27 15.39
N ARG A 67 -22.64 15.44 15.77
CA ARG A 67 -24.10 15.66 15.89
C ARG A 67 -24.90 15.20 14.66
N ALA A 68 -24.28 15.17 13.48
CA ALA A 68 -24.88 14.67 12.24
C ALA A 68 -25.32 13.20 12.30
N PHE A 69 -24.74 12.39 13.20
CA PHE A 69 -25.07 10.97 13.39
C PHE A 69 -26.00 10.70 14.58
N ARG A 70 -26.29 11.70 15.42
CA ARG A 70 -27.21 11.55 16.55
C ARG A 70 -28.63 11.78 16.06
N GLY A 71 -29.26 10.75 15.51
CA GLY A 71 -30.65 10.79 15.06
C GLY A 71 -31.04 9.82 13.93
N MET A 72 -30.22 8.82 13.61
CA MET A 72 -30.63 7.76 12.69
C MET A 72 -31.31 6.64 13.48
N GLU A 73 -32.60 6.84 13.75
CA GLU A 73 -33.50 5.83 14.30
C GLU A 73 -33.61 4.66 13.30
N SER A 74 -33.60 3.42 13.79
CA SER A 74 -33.39 2.19 13.02
C SER A 74 -34.58 1.71 12.18
N ASP A 75 -35.57 2.56 11.91
CA ASP A 75 -36.89 2.08 11.49
C ASP A 75 -37.21 2.19 9.98
N ASP A 76 -36.31 2.71 9.14
CA ASP A 76 -36.63 2.94 7.71
C ASP A 76 -35.93 1.99 6.70
N VAL A 77 -35.34 0.87 7.13
CA VAL A 77 -34.91 -0.15 6.15
C VAL A 77 -36.11 -1.00 5.74
N ALA A 78 -36.83 -0.53 4.72
CA ALA A 78 -37.86 -1.30 4.04
C ALA A 78 -37.25 -2.55 3.38
N VAL A 79 -37.37 -3.70 4.04
CA VAL A 79 -37.07 -5.02 3.47
C VAL A 79 -38.16 -5.32 2.42
N PRO A 80 -37.82 -5.60 1.15
CA PRO A 80 -38.82 -5.87 0.13
C PRO A 80 -39.61 -7.15 0.46
N ALA A 81 -40.93 -7.02 0.51
CA ALA A 81 -41.86 -8.13 0.64
C ALA A 81 -41.77 -9.00 -0.63
N GLY A 82 -41.18 -10.19 -0.50
CA GLY A 82 -41.03 -11.11 -1.63
C GLY A 82 -40.08 -12.30 -1.43
N VAL A 83 -39.44 -12.46 -0.26
CA VAL A 83 -38.72 -13.69 0.04
C VAL A 83 -39.70 -14.66 0.67
N GLU A 84 -40.21 -15.62 -0.11
CA GLU A 84 -41.04 -16.72 0.41
C GLU A 84 -40.28 -17.46 1.52
N SER A 85 -40.86 -17.45 2.72
CA SER A 85 -40.26 -17.90 3.97
C SER A 85 -40.16 -19.42 4.14
N SER A 86 -40.53 -20.22 3.13
CA SER A 86 -40.61 -21.68 3.26
C SER A 86 -39.24 -22.37 3.30
N ALA A 87 -38.21 -21.77 2.73
CA ALA A 87 -36.83 -22.26 2.83
C ALA A 87 -36.22 -22.02 4.23
N PHE A 88 -36.82 -21.12 5.03
CA PHE A 88 -36.33 -20.78 6.36
C PHE A 88 -36.99 -21.58 7.50
N GLU A 89 -38.13 -22.25 7.26
CA GLU A 89 -38.80 -23.06 8.29
C GLU A 89 -38.09 -24.40 8.57
N HIS A 90 -37.33 -24.93 7.61
CA HIS A 90 -36.47 -26.09 7.81
C HIS A 90 -35.15 -25.75 8.52
N ALA A 91 -34.72 -24.47 8.47
CA ALA A 91 -33.55 -24.01 9.21
C ALA A 91 -33.83 -23.77 10.69
N ARG A 92 -35.09 -23.48 11.07
CA ARG A 92 -35.51 -23.28 12.48
C ARG A 92 -35.77 -24.58 13.24
N SER A 93 -35.91 -25.70 12.54
CA SER A 93 -36.20 -27.02 13.11
C SER A 93 -34.98 -27.93 13.21
N ALA A 94 -33.81 -27.49 12.73
CA ALA A 94 -32.55 -28.13 13.11
C ALA A 94 -32.31 -27.87 14.61
N PRO A 95 -32.05 -28.89 15.44
CA PRO A 95 -31.62 -28.66 16.80
C PRO A 95 -30.31 -27.87 16.75
N MET A 96 -30.37 -26.61 17.15
CA MET A 96 -29.21 -25.76 17.37
C MET A 96 -28.35 -26.45 18.44
N MET A 97 -27.38 -27.26 18.03
CA MET A 97 -26.30 -27.76 18.88
C MET A 97 -25.30 -26.63 19.15
N VAL A 98 -25.81 -25.46 19.53
CA VAL A 98 -25.08 -24.44 20.27
C VAL A 98 -25.82 -24.40 21.59
N GLY A 99 -25.39 -25.24 22.53
CA GLY A 99 -25.79 -25.06 23.92
C GLY A 99 -25.59 -23.59 24.28
N ARG A 100 -26.51 -23.01 25.04
CA ARG A 100 -26.38 -21.64 25.55
C ARG A 100 -25.06 -21.56 26.33
N LEU A 101 -24.00 -21.13 25.65
CA LEU A 101 -22.76 -20.78 26.30
C LEU A 101 -23.12 -19.71 27.31
N THR A 102 -22.71 -19.91 28.56
CA THR A 102 -22.85 -18.86 29.57
C THR A 102 -22.04 -17.64 29.13
N ALA A 103 -22.39 -16.46 29.64
CA ALA A 103 -21.62 -15.25 29.34
C ALA A 103 -20.12 -15.44 29.65
N GLU A 104 -19.81 -16.23 30.67
CA GLU A 104 -18.45 -16.61 31.07
C GLU A 104 -17.75 -17.51 30.03
N GLN A 105 -18.44 -18.51 29.48
CA GLN A 105 -17.92 -19.35 28.40
C GLN A 105 -17.72 -18.55 27.10
N ILE A 106 -18.58 -17.58 26.83
CA ILE A 106 -18.44 -16.69 25.68
C ILE A 106 -17.20 -15.80 25.85
N THR A 107 -16.93 -15.28 27.05
CA THR A 107 -15.73 -14.50 27.32
C THR A 107 -14.47 -15.35 27.23
N GLU A 108 -14.48 -16.57 27.75
CA GLU A 108 -13.34 -17.50 27.65
C GLU A 108 -13.03 -17.89 26.21
N LEU A 109 -14.05 -18.22 25.42
CA LEU A 109 -13.91 -18.47 23.97
C LEU A 109 -13.46 -17.22 23.20
N LYS A 110 -13.93 -16.04 23.60
CA LYS A 110 -13.53 -14.78 22.97
C LYS A 110 -12.07 -14.47 23.27
N ASP A 111 -11.60 -14.73 24.48
CA ASP A 111 -10.21 -14.55 24.86
C ASP A 111 -9.30 -15.58 24.18
N GLU A 112 -9.73 -16.85 24.07
CA GLU A 112 -8.99 -17.90 23.37
C GLU A 112 -8.91 -17.66 21.85
N VAL A 113 -9.99 -17.15 21.24
CA VAL A 113 -10.00 -16.74 19.82
C VAL A 113 -9.20 -15.46 19.65
N SER A 114 -9.29 -14.50 20.57
CA SER A 114 -8.52 -13.25 20.50
C SER A 114 -7.03 -13.52 20.64
N GLU A 115 -6.59 -14.41 21.52
CA GLU A 115 -5.16 -14.76 21.64
C GLU A 115 -4.63 -15.46 20.38
N ARG A 116 -5.47 -16.23 19.68
CA ARG A 116 -5.15 -16.83 18.37
C ARG A 116 -5.21 -15.83 17.22
N VAL A 117 -6.09 -14.83 17.27
CA VAL A 117 -6.25 -13.80 16.23
C VAL A 117 -5.22 -12.68 16.39
N VAL A 118 -4.79 -12.35 17.61
CA VAL A 118 -3.81 -11.28 17.93
C VAL A 118 -2.40 -11.57 17.40
N THR A 119 -2.16 -12.74 16.80
CA THR A 119 -0.91 -13.00 16.05
C THR A 119 -1.00 -12.79 14.54
N ASP A 120 -2.16 -12.42 13.97
CA ASP A 120 -2.34 -12.22 12.52
C ASP A 120 -2.14 -10.76 12.05
N ASP A 121 -2.04 -9.80 12.95
CA ASP A 121 -1.92 -8.37 12.65
C ASP A 121 -0.54 -7.80 12.99
N ALA A 122 0.49 -8.31 12.31
CA ALA A 122 1.70 -7.54 11.94
C ALA A 122 2.79 -8.40 11.29
N SER A 123 2.67 -9.73 11.35
CA SER A 123 3.57 -10.58 10.58
C SER A 123 3.07 -10.58 9.14
N PRO A 124 3.81 -10.04 8.15
CA PRO A 124 3.41 -10.21 6.76
C PRO A 124 3.16 -11.71 6.56
N TRP A 125 2.03 -12.15 6.01
CA TRP A 125 1.70 -13.59 5.74
C TRP A 125 2.77 -14.35 4.94
N HIS A 126 3.84 -13.67 4.57
CA HIS A 126 5.06 -14.21 4.01
C HIS A 126 6.15 -14.51 5.06
N ALA A 127 5.99 -14.22 6.35
CA ALA A 127 6.98 -14.34 7.42
C ALA A 127 7.36 -15.77 7.79
N GLY A 128 8.23 -16.40 7.00
CA GLY A 128 8.86 -17.68 7.30
C GLY A 128 10.34 -17.75 6.90
N GLU A 129 11.02 -18.80 7.37
CA GLU A 129 12.44 -19.09 7.13
C GLU A 129 12.76 -19.23 5.63
N ARG A 130 13.65 -18.35 5.15
CA ARG A 130 14.35 -18.30 3.85
C ARG A 130 13.73 -19.12 2.69
N LYS A 131 12.46 -18.87 2.37
CA LYS A 131 11.86 -19.18 1.06
C LYS A 131 12.08 -17.97 0.16
N THR A 132 12.56 -18.20 -1.07
CA THR A 132 12.47 -17.14 -2.10
C THR A 132 11.01 -16.96 -2.47
N TYR A 133 10.67 -15.85 -3.15
CA TYR A 133 9.31 -15.62 -3.63
C TYR A 133 9.30 -15.41 -5.13
N LYS A 134 8.22 -15.83 -5.76
CA LYS A 134 7.85 -15.36 -7.10
C LYS A 134 6.93 -14.17 -6.94
N THR A 135 7.21 -13.11 -7.69
CA THR A 135 6.40 -11.90 -7.71
C THR A 135 5.70 -11.81 -9.06
N MET A 136 4.41 -11.54 -9.02
CA MET A 136 3.51 -11.47 -10.17
C MET A 136 2.85 -10.10 -10.17
N CYS A 137 2.92 -9.41 -11.29
CA CYS A 137 2.13 -8.20 -11.49
C CYS A 137 0.76 -8.60 -11.99
N VAL A 138 -0.29 -8.24 -11.25
CA VAL A 138 -1.68 -8.53 -11.59
C VAL A 138 -2.35 -7.22 -12.00
N ARG A 139 -2.97 -7.22 -13.16
CA ARG A 139 -3.81 -6.12 -13.62
C ARG A 139 -5.20 -6.23 -13.02
N LEU A 140 -5.68 -5.17 -12.39
CA LEU A 140 -6.93 -5.21 -11.63
C LEU A 140 -8.18 -5.19 -12.50
N CYS A 141 -8.10 -4.74 -13.76
CA CYS A 141 -9.27 -4.60 -14.61
C CYS A 141 -9.74 -5.91 -15.28
N ASP A 142 -8.88 -6.93 -15.41
CA ASP A 142 -9.26 -8.25 -15.96
C ASP A 142 -8.52 -9.45 -15.30
N GLY A 143 -7.74 -9.18 -14.25
CA GLY A 143 -7.00 -10.18 -13.50
C GLY A 143 -5.84 -10.82 -14.24
N ALA A 144 -5.45 -10.34 -15.43
CA ALA A 144 -4.27 -10.85 -16.13
C ALA A 144 -3.01 -10.67 -15.27
N TYR A 145 -2.10 -11.64 -15.31
CA TYR A 145 -0.87 -11.58 -14.54
C TYR A 145 0.36 -12.04 -15.32
N PHE A 146 1.51 -11.44 -14.99
CA PHE A 146 2.80 -11.79 -15.56
C PHE A 146 3.90 -11.71 -14.49
N PRO A 147 4.98 -12.51 -14.61
CA PRO A 147 6.06 -12.52 -13.62
C PRO A 147 6.90 -11.23 -13.67
N ILE A 148 7.23 -10.71 -12.49
CA ILE A 148 8.25 -9.66 -12.30
C ILE A 148 9.58 -10.32 -11.94
N SER A 149 9.60 -11.11 -10.87
CA SER A 149 10.77 -11.84 -10.40
C SER A 149 10.46 -13.32 -10.19
N PHE A 150 11.32 -14.21 -10.69
CA PHE A 150 11.16 -15.66 -10.53
C PHE A 150 11.71 -16.23 -9.22
N GLY A 151 12.43 -15.42 -8.44
CA GLY A 151 13.00 -15.75 -7.16
C GLY A 151 13.61 -14.49 -6.55
N THR A 152 12.95 -13.90 -5.56
CA THR A 152 13.38 -12.67 -4.89
C THR A 152 13.20 -12.78 -3.38
N SER A 153 13.81 -11.85 -2.65
CA SER A 153 13.65 -11.69 -1.21
C SER A 153 12.65 -10.56 -0.91
N ARG A 154 12.15 -10.48 0.33
CA ARG A 154 11.07 -9.55 0.67
C ARG A 154 11.47 -8.09 0.58
N GLU A 155 12.75 -7.80 0.81
CA GLU A 155 13.32 -6.45 0.74
C GLU A 155 13.15 -5.84 -0.65
N HIS A 156 12.99 -6.67 -1.69
CA HIS A 156 12.80 -6.24 -3.07
C HIS A 156 11.34 -6.09 -3.49
N PHE A 157 10.36 -6.41 -2.63
CA PHE A 157 8.95 -6.33 -3.00
C PHE A 157 8.50 -4.91 -3.36
N ALA A 158 8.98 -3.90 -2.65
CA ALA A 158 8.66 -2.50 -2.97
C ALA A 158 9.19 -2.10 -4.36
N LYS A 159 10.37 -2.59 -4.74
CA LYS A 159 10.92 -2.39 -6.08
C LYS A 159 10.08 -3.08 -7.14
N ASP A 160 9.73 -4.35 -6.91
CA ASP A 160 8.91 -5.13 -7.85
C ASP A 160 7.50 -4.53 -8.00
N GLU A 161 6.94 -3.94 -6.94
CA GLU A 161 5.66 -3.23 -6.96
C GLU A 161 5.74 -1.95 -7.81
N ALA A 162 6.79 -1.16 -7.66
CA ALA A 162 7.02 0.02 -8.50
C ALA A 162 7.18 -0.37 -9.99
N VAL A 163 7.93 -1.44 -10.26
CA VAL A 163 8.08 -1.98 -11.63
C VAL A 163 6.75 -2.46 -12.19
N CYS A 164 5.93 -3.14 -11.40
CA CYS A 164 4.59 -3.59 -11.79
C CYS A 164 3.70 -2.39 -12.18
N ALA A 165 3.61 -1.38 -11.32
CA ALA A 165 2.80 -0.19 -11.56
C ALA A 165 3.27 0.59 -12.80
N ALA A 166 4.58 0.75 -12.99
CA ALA A 166 5.13 1.51 -14.11
C ALA A 166 4.88 0.88 -15.50
N ARG A 167 4.59 -0.42 -15.56
CA ARG A 167 4.43 -1.17 -16.82
C ARG A 167 3.02 -1.13 -17.40
N CYS A 168 2.04 -0.75 -16.60
CA CYS A 168 0.64 -0.81 -16.98
C CYS A 168 0.04 0.59 -16.95
N ALA A 169 -0.69 0.96 -18.01
CA ALA A 169 -1.51 2.18 -17.99
C ALA A 169 -2.76 1.99 -17.12
N SER A 170 -3.25 0.75 -17.03
CA SER A 170 -4.34 0.35 -16.15
C SER A 170 -3.84 0.07 -14.72
N PRO A 171 -4.70 0.20 -13.69
CA PRO A 171 -4.34 -0.17 -12.33
C PRO A 171 -3.82 -1.60 -12.21
N ALA A 172 -2.63 -1.75 -11.63
CA ALA A 172 -1.98 -3.03 -11.40
C ALA A 172 -1.46 -3.11 -9.96
N ARG A 173 -1.33 -4.33 -9.45
CA ARG A 173 -0.87 -4.60 -8.08
C ARG A 173 0.08 -5.79 -8.06
N LEU A 174 1.06 -5.74 -7.17
CA LEU A 174 1.96 -6.85 -6.94
C LEU A 174 1.27 -7.93 -6.09
N PHE A 175 1.33 -9.17 -6.56
CA PHE A 175 1.00 -10.36 -5.81
C PHE A 175 2.23 -11.25 -5.71
N VAL A 176 2.36 -12.00 -4.62
CA VAL A 176 3.53 -12.83 -4.37
C VAL A 176 3.12 -14.17 -3.81
N PHE A 177 3.93 -15.20 -4.08
CA PHE A 177 3.75 -16.52 -3.51
C PHE A 177 5.10 -17.21 -3.25
N PRO A 178 5.16 -18.20 -2.33
CA PRO A 178 6.41 -18.88 -1.98
C PRO A 178 7.05 -19.63 -3.14
N ASN A 179 8.37 -19.62 -3.20
CA ASN A 179 9.18 -20.39 -4.14
C ASN A 179 10.26 -21.19 -3.38
N PRO A 180 10.28 -22.53 -3.49
CA PRO A 180 9.44 -23.39 -4.35
C PRO A 180 8.03 -23.67 -3.79
N GLY A 181 7.19 -24.33 -4.59
CA GLY A 181 5.94 -24.98 -4.15
C GLY A 181 4.68 -24.11 -4.14
N GLY A 182 4.77 -22.80 -4.42
CA GLY A 182 3.59 -21.96 -4.60
C GLY A 182 3.09 -21.93 -6.05
N THR A 183 1.81 -21.63 -6.20
CA THR A 183 1.11 -21.46 -7.49
C THR A 183 0.43 -20.09 -7.54
N PRO A 184 0.03 -19.61 -8.74
CA PRO A 184 -0.74 -18.37 -8.85
C PRO A 184 -2.04 -18.35 -8.04
N ASP A 185 -2.66 -19.50 -7.74
CA ASP A 185 -3.88 -19.57 -6.91
C ASP A 185 -3.65 -19.16 -5.45
N LEU A 186 -2.42 -19.35 -4.96
CA LEU A 186 -2.03 -19.06 -3.58
C LEU A 186 -1.46 -17.66 -3.39
N MET A 187 -1.40 -16.86 -4.47
CA MET A 187 -0.75 -15.56 -4.41
C MET A 187 -1.56 -14.54 -3.63
N ARG A 188 -0.87 -13.73 -2.85
CA ARG A 188 -1.44 -12.67 -2.02
C ARG A 188 -0.76 -11.35 -2.32
N ASP A 189 -1.50 -10.26 -2.21
CA ASP A 189 -0.91 -8.93 -2.29
C ASP A 189 -0.17 -8.56 -0.99
N ARG A 190 0.42 -7.36 -0.98
CA ARG A 190 1.13 -6.81 0.18
C ARG A 190 0.23 -6.45 1.36
N SER A 191 -1.08 -6.58 1.21
CA SER A 191 -2.10 -6.42 2.27
C SER A 191 -2.77 -7.75 2.63
N GLY A 192 -2.39 -8.86 1.99
CA GLY A 192 -2.82 -10.21 2.36
C GLY A 192 -4.02 -10.69 1.59
N HIS A 193 -4.58 -9.85 0.72
CA HIS A 193 -5.71 -10.22 -0.10
C HIS A 193 -5.29 -11.28 -1.11
N ALA A 194 -6.03 -12.38 -1.13
CA ALA A 194 -5.81 -13.46 -2.09
C ALA A 194 -6.18 -12.99 -3.50
N TYR A 195 -5.44 -13.44 -4.51
CA TYR A 195 -5.78 -13.17 -5.91
C TYR A 195 -7.18 -13.67 -6.26
N LEU A 196 -7.57 -14.84 -5.76
CA LEU A 196 -8.90 -15.42 -5.99
C LEU A 196 -10.04 -14.58 -5.42
N ALA A 197 -9.77 -13.66 -4.49
CA ALA A 197 -10.77 -12.73 -3.96
C ALA A 197 -11.04 -11.54 -4.89
N LEU A 198 -10.22 -11.33 -5.94
CA LEU A 198 -10.50 -10.31 -6.93
C LEU A 198 -11.72 -10.72 -7.78
N PRO A 199 -12.69 -9.81 -8.01
CA PRO A 199 -13.81 -10.08 -8.92
C PRO A 199 -13.34 -10.34 -10.35
N THR A 200 -12.15 -9.84 -10.69
CA THR A 200 -11.51 -10.00 -12.00
C THR A 200 -10.56 -11.19 -12.10
N ALA A 201 -10.40 -12.00 -11.05
CA ALA A 201 -9.53 -13.16 -11.06
C ALA A 201 -9.83 -14.07 -12.27
N TYR A 202 -8.78 -14.40 -13.03
CA TYR A 202 -8.84 -15.24 -14.23
C TYR A 202 -9.77 -14.76 -15.37
N GLN A 203 -10.33 -13.55 -15.34
CA GLN A 203 -11.22 -13.09 -16.41
C GLN A 203 -10.51 -13.03 -17.77
N PHE A 204 -9.23 -12.67 -17.79
CA PHE A 204 -8.38 -12.65 -18.99
C PHE A 204 -8.35 -13.99 -19.76
N ARG A 205 -8.68 -15.12 -19.11
CA ARG A 205 -8.74 -16.43 -19.79
C ARG A 205 -9.96 -16.56 -20.69
N LYS A 206 -11.01 -15.77 -20.46
CA LYS A 206 -12.27 -15.80 -21.23
C LYS A 206 -12.28 -14.79 -22.37
N GLY A 207 -11.40 -13.78 -22.34
CA GLY A 207 -11.29 -12.75 -23.36
C GLY A 207 -10.46 -11.56 -22.88
N SER A 208 -10.18 -10.63 -23.80
CA SER A 208 -9.49 -9.37 -23.48
C SER A 208 -10.50 -8.26 -23.17
N VAL A 209 -10.20 -7.44 -22.16
CA VAL A 209 -10.95 -6.22 -21.86
C VAL A 209 -10.30 -5.04 -22.60
N ALA A 210 -11.08 -4.24 -23.32
CA ALA A 210 -10.57 -3.09 -24.04
C ALA A 210 -9.98 -2.04 -23.07
N GLY A 211 -8.86 -1.42 -23.44
CA GLY A 211 -8.16 -0.44 -22.59
C GLY A 211 -7.38 -1.05 -21.41
N CYS A 212 -7.49 -2.37 -21.19
CA CYS A 212 -6.64 -3.11 -20.28
C CYS A 212 -5.41 -3.62 -21.04
N SER A 213 -4.28 -2.92 -20.95
CA SER A 213 -2.98 -3.37 -21.51
C SER A 213 -1.80 -3.00 -20.61
N CYS A 214 -0.74 -3.80 -20.68
CA CYS A 214 0.57 -3.52 -20.07
C CYS A 214 1.65 -3.69 -21.15
N GLN A 215 2.81 -3.07 -20.93
CA GLN A 215 3.95 -3.21 -21.81
C GLN A 215 4.50 -4.63 -21.75
N ALA A 216 4.63 -5.27 -22.92
CA ALA A 216 5.22 -6.60 -23.04
C ALA A 216 6.72 -6.56 -22.71
N GLN A 217 7.23 -7.62 -22.10
CA GLN A 217 8.66 -7.76 -21.82
C GLN A 217 9.47 -7.85 -23.12
N PRO A 218 10.73 -7.38 -23.16
CA PRO A 218 11.53 -7.40 -24.40
C PRO A 218 11.65 -8.77 -25.08
N TRP A 219 11.62 -9.86 -24.31
CA TRP A 219 11.73 -11.24 -24.82
C TRP A 219 10.39 -11.90 -25.17
N GLU A 220 9.26 -11.30 -24.83
CA GLU A 220 7.94 -11.79 -25.23
C GLU A 220 7.74 -11.64 -26.74
N SER A 221 7.00 -12.56 -27.36
CA SER A 221 6.78 -12.58 -28.81
C SER A 221 6.30 -11.23 -29.33
N ALA A 222 5.29 -10.63 -28.69
CA ALA A 222 4.78 -9.32 -29.07
C ALA A 222 5.84 -8.21 -29.05
N SER A 223 6.81 -8.26 -28.12
CA SER A 223 7.92 -7.29 -28.11
C SER A 223 8.97 -7.61 -29.15
N ARG A 224 9.28 -8.90 -29.37
CA ARG A 224 10.20 -9.36 -30.40
C ARG A 224 9.69 -9.04 -31.81
N ASP A 225 8.39 -9.18 -32.03
CA ASP A 225 7.73 -8.87 -33.31
C ASP A 225 7.76 -7.37 -33.59
N ARG A 226 7.45 -6.52 -32.59
CA ARG A 226 7.63 -5.06 -32.73
C ARG A 226 9.07 -4.71 -33.07
N HIS A 227 10.04 -5.31 -32.37
CA HIS A 227 11.46 -5.03 -32.63
C HIS A 227 11.90 -5.53 -34.01
N ARG A 228 11.38 -6.68 -34.46
CA ARG A 228 11.55 -7.17 -35.82
C ARG A 228 11.00 -6.16 -36.81
N LEU A 229 9.76 -5.69 -36.65
CA LEU A 229 9.15 -4.71 -37.54
C LEU A 229 9.99 -3.44 -37.65
N TYR A 230 10.49 -2.88 -36.54
CA TYR A 230 11.41 -1.74 -36.59
C TYR A 230 12.68 -2.03 -37.39
N ALA A 231 13.27 -3.22 -37.23
CA ALA A 231 14.44 -3.61 -38.01
C ALA A 231 14.13 -3.76 -39.52
N LEU A 232 12.93 -4.21 -39.89
CA LEU A 232 12.49 -4.29 -41.29
C LEU A 232 12.21 -2.90 -41.87
N GLU A 233 11.63 -1.99 -41.07
CA GLU A 233 11.39 -0.60 -41.46
C GLU A 233 12.71 0.15 -41.67
N GLU A 234 13.69 -0.07 -40.80
CA GLU A 234 15.04 0.49 -40.93
C GLU A 234 15.77 -0.10 -42.14
N SER A 235 15.69 -1.42 -42.39
CA SER A 235 16.31 -2.03 -43.56
C SER A 235 15.66 -1.52 -44.86
N ALA A 236 14.34 -1.37 -44.89
CA ALA A 236 13.63 -0.77 -46.01
C ALA A 236 14.04 0.70 -46.24
N ALA A 237 14.14 1.52 -45.19
CA ALA A 237 14.58 2.90 -45.27
C ALA A 237 16.04 3.03 -45.76
N ALA A 238 16.89 2.07 -45.39
CA ALA A 238 18.28 1.99 -45.82
C ALA A 238 18.47 1.32 -47.20
N GLY A 239 17.39 0.89 -47.87
CA GLY A 239 17.47 0.17 -49.15
C GLY A 239 18.16 -1.20 -49.06
N ARG A 240 18.22 -1.80 -47.88
CA ARG A 240 18.83 -3.11 -47.64
C ARG A 240 17.80 -4.21 -47.89
N PRO A 241 18.18 -5.35 -48.50
CA PRO A 241 17.27 -6.49 -48.65
C PRO A 241 16.88 -7.01 -47.26
N VAL A 242 15.59 -7.35 -47.14
CA VAL A 242 14.89 -7.79 -45.92
C VAL A 242 14.96 -9.31 -45.77
#